data_AF-A0A3M7MUS4-F1
#
_entry.id   AF-A0A3M7MUS4-F1
#
_cell.length_a   1.000
_cell.length_b   1.000
_cell.length_c   1.000
_cell.angle_alpha   90.00
_cell.angle_beta   90.00
_cell.angle_gamma   90.00
#
_symmetry.space_group_name_H-M   'P 1'
#
loop_
_entity.id
_entity.type
_entity.pdbx_description
1 polymer ?
#
loop_
_entity_poly.entity_id
_entity_poly.type
_entity_poly.pdbx_seq_one_letter_code
_entity_poly.pdbx_strand_id
1 'polypeptide(L)'
;MAMAPSSPPPSQSQRPHDLTALPREELNRLLQATARDGTQCLIATLLTTTTIQSTPDGLPLPKPKAPTTWERFAKKKGIGKYGGAQLEERRKKLVYDEEKGDWVPRWGYKGRNMESGREWLVEVDDKKKAVEDAGRNIRGEGHRERAERVRRQQRRERKNNARSRTGVK
;
A
#
# COMPACT_ATOMS: atom_id res chain seq x y z
N MET A 1 -77.34 4.33 6.71
CA MET A 1 -76.77 4.29 5.35
C MET A 1 -75.31 3.86 5.47
N ALA A 2 -75.01 2.58 5.22
CA ALA A 2 -73.65 2.06 5.24
C ALA A 2 -73.10 2.08 3.79
N MET A 3 -72.08 2.89 3.53
CA MET A 3 -71.39 2.94 2.25
C MET A 3 -70.30 1.86 2.23
N ALA A 4 -70.43 0.90 1.32
CA ALA A 4 -69.44 -0.16 1.12
C ALA A 4 -68.14 0.43 0.53
N PRO A 5 -66.95 -0.06 0.93
CA PRO A 5 -65.70 0.34 0.30
C PRO A 5 -65.60 -0.27 -1.10
N SER A 6 -65.35 0.57 -2.10
CA SER A 6 -65.14 0.18 -3.49
C SER A 6 -63.93 -0.76 -3.60
N SER A 7 -64.17 -1.95 -4.13
CA SER A 7 -63.14 -2.95 -4.44
C SER A 7 -62.07 -2.36 -5.38
N PRO A 8 -60.76 -2.59 -5.13
CA PRO A 8 -59.70 -2.16 -6.05
C PRO A 8 -59.80 -2.93 -7.38
N PRO A 9 -59.51 -2.29 -8.53
CA PRO A 9 -59.59 -2.96 -9.82
C PRO A 9 -58.55 -4.09 -9.89
N PRO A 10 -58.87 -5.23 -10.53
CA PRO A 10 -57.93 -6.33 -10.67
C PRO A 10 -56.69 -5.82 -11.41
N SER A 11 -55.53 -6.03 -10.80
CA SER A 11 -54.22 -5.78 -11.40
C SER A 11 -54.20 -6.40 -12.80
N GLN A 12 -54.21 -5.56 -13.82
CA GLN A 12 -54.06 -5.98 -15.21
C GLN A 12 -52.72 -6.70 -15.30
N SER A 13 -52.77 -8.03 -15.37
CA SER A 13 -51.64 -8.86 -15.77
C SER A 13 -51.19 -8.35 -17.14
N GLN A 14 -50.11 -7.57 -17.15
CA GLN A 14 -49.52 -7.03 -18.37
C GLN A 14 -49.26 -8.21 -19.30
N ARG A 15 -49.98 -8.22 -20.44
CA ARG A 15 -49.72 -9.19 -21.51
C ARG A 15 -48.26 -9.04 -21.93
N PRO A 16 -47.54 -10.12 -22.27
CA PRO A 16 -46.16 -10.00 -22.74
C PRO A 16 -46.16 -9.07 -23.95
N HIS A 17 -45.58 -7.89 -23.77
CA HIS A 17 -45.42 -6.92 -24.85
C HIS A 17 -44.53 -7.58 -25.91
N ASP A 18 -44.97 -7.60 -27.16
CA ASP A 18 -44.12 -8.07 -28.25
C ASP A 18 -42.97 -7.08 -28.43
N LEU A 19 -41.82 -7.41 -27.81
CA LEU A 19 -40.64 -6.55 -27.71
C LEU A 19 -40.10 -6.13 -29.07
N THR A 20 -40.46 -6.85 -30.13
CA THR A 20 -40.00 -6.61 -31.50
C THR A 20 -40.84 -5.57 -32.26
N ALA A 21 -42.06 -5.28 -31.80
CA ALA A 21 -42.99 -4.35 -32.44
C ALA A 21 -42.98 -2.95 -31.80
N LEU A 22 -42.23 -2.75 -30.72
CA LEU A 22 -42.22 -1.50 -29.96
C LEU A 22 -41.25 -0.46 -30.55
N PRO A 23 -41.60 0.84 -30.49
CA PRO A 23 -40.67 1.90 -30.82
C PRO A 23 -39.46 1.86 -29.86
N ARG A 24 -38.29 2.18 -30.39
CA ARG A 24 -37.00 2.01 -29.68
C ARG A 24 -36.94 2.72 -28.32
N GLU A 25 -37.59 3.87 -28.19
CA GLU A 25 -37.64 4.61 -26.92
C GLU A 25 -38.39 3.85 -25.83
N GLU A 26 -39.54 3.26 -26.17
CA GLU A 26 -40.33 2.48 -25.21
C GLU A 26 -39.63 1.15 -24.87
N LEU A 27 -38.95 0.53 -25.86
CA LEU A 27 -38.12 -0.64 -25.63
C LEU A 27 -36.99 -0.34 -24.63
N ASN A 28 -36.26 0.77 -24.82
CA ASN A 28 -35.20 1.19 -23.90
C ASN A 28 -35.75 1.44 -22.50
N ARG A 29 -36.92 2.10 -22.39
CA ARG A 29 -37.58 2.36 -21.11
C ARG A 29 -37.94 1.07 -20.38
N LEU A 30 -38.53 0.11 -21.08
CA LEU A 30 -38.90 -1.19 -20.52
C LEU A 30 -37.67 -2.00 -20.09
N LEU A 31 -36.62 -2.04 -20.91
CA LEU A 31 -35.36 -2.72 -20.55
C LEU A 31 -34.73 -2.11 -19.29
N GLN A 32 -34.75 -0.79 -19.15
CA GLN A 32 -34.27 -0.11 -17.95
C GLN A 32 -35.13 -0.43 -16.72
N ALA A 33 -36.46 -0.49 -16.87
CA ALA A 33 -37.37 -0.85 -15.78
C ALA A 33 -37.12 -2.29 -15.31
N THR A 34 -37.09 -3.26 -16.22
CA THR A 34 -36.82 -4.67 -15.91
C THR A 34 -35.45 -4.86 -15.26
N ALA A 35 -34.42 -4.14 -15.73
CA ALA A 35 -33.09 -4.18 -15.13
C ALA A 35 -33.08 -3.63 -13.70
N ARG A 36 -33.82 -2.55 -13.43
CA ARG A 36 -33.98 -2.00 -12.07
C ARG A 36 -34.71 -2.98 -11.16
N ASP A 37 -35.82 -3.54 -11.61
CA ASP A 37 -36.62 -4.49 -10.83
C ASP A 37 -35.84 -5.77 -10.52
N GLY A 38 -35.09 -6.29 -11.50
CA GLY A 38 -34.18 -7.42 -11.31
C GLY A 38 -33.07 -7.11 -10.31
N THR A 39 -32.46 -5.93 -10.39
CA THR A 39 -31.43 -5.50 -9.43
C THR A 39 -32.01 -5.35 -8.02
N GLN A 40 -33.20 -4.78 -7.90
CA GLN A 40 -33.88 -4.60 -6.63
C GLN A 40 -34.22 -5.95 -5.98
N CYS A 41 -34.67 -6.93 -6.77
CA CYS A 41 -34.94 -8.29 -6.31
C CYS A 41 -33.67 -8.99 -5.80
N LEU A 42 -32.55 -8.85 -6.51
CA LEU A 42 -31.25 -9.38 -6.08
C LEU A 42 -30.77 -8.74 -4.78
N ILE A 43 -30.83 -7.41 -4.67
CA ILE A 43 -30.44 -6.69 -3.44
C ILE A 43 -31.32 -7.13 -2.26
N ALA A 44 -32.64 -7.20 -2.46
CA ALA A 44 -33.56 -7.64 -1.41
C ALA A 44 -33.26 -9.08 -0.99
N THR A 45 -32.98 -9.97 -1.94
CA THR A 45 -32.60 -11.36 -1.65
C THR A 45 -31.30 -11.41 -0.87
N LEU A 46 -30.26 -10.66 -1.27
CA LEU A 46 -29.00 -10.60 -0.53
C LEU A 46 -29.22 -10.09 0.90
N LEU A 47 -29.94 -8.99 1.08
CA LEU A 47 -30.15 -8.40 2.41
C LEU A 47 -31.03 -9.25 3.34
N THR A 48 -31.90 -10.10 2.79
CA THR A 48 -32.82 -10.94 3.57
C THR A 48 -32.31 -12.37 3.79
N THR A 49 -31.59 -12.93 2.83
CA THR A 49 -31.07 -14.31 2.90
C THR A 49 -29.64 -14.37 3.43
N THR A 50 -28.84 -13.32 3.23
CA THR A 50 -27.54 -13.23 3.90
C THR A 50 -27.76 -12.63 5.28
N THR A 51 -27.57 -13.46 6.30
CA THR A 51 -27.47 -12.99 7.67
C THR A 51 -26.23 -12.09 7.74
N ILE A 52 -26.41 -10.77 7.81
CA ILE A 52 -25.31 -9.85 8.13
C ILE A 52 -24.86 -10.23 9.54
N GLN A 53 -23.88 -11.13 9.63
CA GLN A 53 -23.26 -11.49 10.89
C GLN A 53 -22.41 -10.31 11.34
N SER A 54 -23.06 -9.34 11.99
CA SER A 54 -22.37 -8.47 12.92
C SER A 54 -21.95 -9.35 14.08
N THR A 55 -20.78 -9.99 13.97
CA THR A 55 -20.12 -10.53 15.14
C THR A 55 -19.90 -9.38 16.13
N PRO A 56 -20.09 -9.59 17.44
CA PRO A 56 -19.86 -8.54 18.46
C PRO A 56 -18.46 -7.92 18.39
N ASP A 57 -17.51 -8.59 17.73
CA ASP A 57 -16.12 -8.15 17.55
C ASP A 57 -15.85 -7.34 16.27
N GLY A 58 -16.81 -7.19 15.34
CA GLY A 58 -16.61 -6.49 14.07
C GLY A 58 -15.36 -6.94 13.30
N LEU A 59 -14.69 -6.01 12.59
CA LEU A 59 -13.31 -6.24 12.14
C LEU A 59 -12.38 -6.06 13.36
N PRO A 60 -11.51 -7.04 13.68
CA PRO A 60 -10.56 -6.88 14.77
C PRO A 60 -9.67 -5.67 14.50
N LEU A 61 -9.63 -4.75 15.46
CA LEU A 61 -8.75 -3.59 15.41
C LEU A 61 -7.31 -4.04 15.12
N PRO A 62 -6.57 -3.34 14.24
CA PRO A 62 -5.21 -3.70 13.94
C PRO A 62 -4.38 -3.61 15.22
N LYS A 63 -3.89 -4.76 15.71
CA LYS A 63 -3.05 -4.83 16.91
C LYS A 63 -1.82 -3.92 16.72
N PRO A 64 -1.40 -3.18 17.76
CA PRO A 64 -0.21 -2.34 17.67
C PRO A 64 0.99 -3.21 17.27
N LYS A 65 1.79 -2.71 16.31
CA LYS A 65 2.95 -3.43 15.81
C LYS A 65 3.92 -3.72 16.96
N ALA A 66 4.34 -4.98 17.09
CA ALA A 66 5.36 -5.35 18.06
C ALA A 66 6.64 -4.53 17.82
N PRO A 67 7.29 -4.02 18.89
CA PRO A 67 8.48 -3.18 18.74
C PRO A 67 9.62 -3.98 18.10
N THR A 68 10.27 -3.39 17.11
CA THR A 68 11.43 -4.01 16.47
C THR A 68 12.60 -4.15 17.45
N THR A 69 13.53 -5.08 17.19
CA THR A 69 14.71 -5.25 18.05
C THR A 69 15.53 -3.95 18.17
N TRP A 70 15.60 -3.16 17.10
CA TRP A 70 16.24 -1.84 17.13
C TRP A 70 15.47 -0.83 17.99
N GLU A 71 14.14 -0.80 17.93
CA GLU A 71 13.35 0.09 18.79
C GLU A 71 13.47 -0.28 20.28
N ARG A 72 13.54 -1.57 20.61
CA ARG A 72 13.82 -2.01 21.99
C ARG A 72 15.18 -1.50 22.47
N PHE A 73 16.21 -1.61 21.64
CA PHE A 73 17.54 -1.11 21.94
C PHE A 73 17.57 0.43 22.03
N ALA A 74 16.98 1.12 21.06
CA ALA A 74 16.93 2.57 20.99
C ALA A 74 16.15 3.16 22.17
N LYS A 75 15.05 2.54 22.60
CA LYS A 75 14.31 2.93 23.80
C LYS A 75 15.16 2.75 25.07
N LYS A 76 15.88 1.62 25.18
CA LYS A 76 16.77 1.36 26.33
C LYS A 76 17.95 2.34 26.40
N LYS A 77 18.47 2.75 25.24
CA LYS A 77 19.63 3.65 25.14
C LYS A 77 19.27 5.13 24.96
N GLY A 78 17.98 5.48 24.88
CA GLY A 78 17.55 6.85 24.58
C GLY A 78 18.08 7.34 23.23
N ILE A 79 18.06 6.52 22.19
CA ILE A 79 18.58 6.88 20.87
C ILE A 79 17.42 7.31 19.96
N GLY A 80 17.56 8.46 19.32
CA GLY A 80 16.63 8.94 18.30
C GLY A 80 15.31 9.44 18.90
N LYS A 81 14.17 8.94 18.41
CA LYS A 81 12.82 9.37 18.85
C LYS A 81 12.55 9.17 20.36
N TYR A 82 13.39 8.38 21.01
CA TYR A 82 13.31 8.08 22.45
C TYR A 82 14.34 8.87 23.29
N GLY A 83 15.15 9.74 22.66
CA GLY A 83 16.29 10.43 23.26
C GLY A 83 16.19 11.94 23.39
N GLY A 84 15.07 12.55 22.98
CA GLY A 84 14.85 14.00 23.04
C GLY A 84 15.46 14.79 21.85
N ALA A 85 14.61 15.60 21.20
CA ALA A 85 14.84 16.73 20.27
C ALA A 85 15.86 16.62 19.11
N GLN A 86 17.06 16.09 19.30
CA GLN A 86 18.19 16.24 18.36
C GLN A 86 18.10 15.38 17.07
N LEU A 87 17.11 14.49 16.95
CA LEU A 87 16.99 13.64 15.75
C LEU A 87 16.32 14.37 14.58
N GLU A 88 15.36 15.25 14.85
CA GLU A 88 14.58 15.92 13.80
C GLU A 88 15.45 16.88 12.99
N GLU A 89 16.37 17.57 13.66
CA GLU A 89 17.34 18.47 13.02
C GLU A 89 18.37 17.72 12.14
N ARG A 90 18.66 16.44 12.45
CA ARG A 90 19.66 15.62 11.74
C ARG A 90 19.13 14.90 10.49
N ARG A 91 17.83 14.99 10.20
CA ARG A 91 17.16 14.27 9.10
C ARG A 91 16.74 15.15 7.92
N LYS A 92 17.34 16.33 7.75
CA LYS A 92 17.11 17.17 6.58
C LYS A 92 17.60 16.45 5.30
N LYS A 93 16.78 16.53 4.24
CA LYS A 93 16.98 15.81 2.96
C LYS A 93 18.11 16.40 2.12
N LEU A 94 18.33 17.71 2.23
CA LEU A 94 19.31 18.47 1.49
C LEU A 94 20.59 18.61 2.32
N VAL A 95 21.72 18.39 1.67
CA VAL A 95 23.06 18.57 2.24
C VAL A 95 23.77 19.56 1.32
N TYR A 96 24.33 20.61 1.89
CA TYR A 96 25.07 21.60 1.13
C TYR A 96 26.44 21.03 0.74
N ASP A 97 26.79 21.10 -0.55
CA ASP A 97 28.13 20.77 -1.03
C ASP A 97 28.91 22.07 -1.26
N GLU A 98 29.92 22.30 -0.42
CA GLU A 98 30.72 23.53 -0.39
C GLU A 98 31.51 23.78 -1.67
N GLU A 99 31.91 22.71 -2.39
CA GLU A 99 32.66 22.82 -3.64
C GLU A 99 31.83 23.35 -4.82
N LYS A 100 30.51 23.10 -4.82
CA LYS A 100 29.61 23.50 -5.91
C LYS A 100 28.70 24.67 -5.52
N GLY A 101 28.64 25.02 -4.24
CA GLY A 101 27.74 26.04 -3.72
C GLY A 101 26.26 25.67 -3.79
N ASP A 102 25.95 24.37 -3.99
CA ASP A 102 24.61 23.87 -4.28
C ASP A 102 24.08 22.94 -3.19
N TRP A 103 22.76 22.94 -3.01
CA TRP A 103 22.06 22.01 -2.12
C TRP A 103 21.78 20.68 -2.83
N VAL A 104 22.64 19.69 -2.59
CA VAL A 104 22.49 18.35 -3.17
C VAL A 104 21.67 17.46 -2.24
N PRO A 105 20.68 16.70 -2.75
CA PRO A 105 19.95 15.76 -1.92
C PRO A 105 20.89 14.66 -1.41
N ARG A 106 20.77 14.30 -0.12
CA ARG A 106 21.59 13.26 0.50
C ARG A 106 21.43 11.88 -0.17
N TRP A 107 20.23 11.61 -0.68
CA TRP A 107 19.84 10.39 -1.39
C TRP A 107 18.82 10.72 -2.50
N GLY A 108 18.74 9.89 -3.55
CA GLY A 108 17.84 10.11 -4.69
C GLY A 108 18.57 10.56 -5.96
N TYR A 109 17.88 11.31 -6.83
CA TYR A 109 18.43 11.79 -8.10
C TYR A 109 19.63 12.71 -7.86
N LYS A 110 20.76 12.43 -8.53
CA LYS A 110 22.05 13.11 -8.33
C LYS A 110 22.48 13.22 -6.86
N GLY A 111 22.04 12.29 -6.01
CA GLY A 111 22.32 12.38 -4.58
C GLY A 111 23.79 12.10 -4.24
N ARG A 112 24.28 12.75 -3.18
CA ARG A 112 25.68 12.70 -2.74
C ARG A 112 26.24 11.27 -2.57
N ASN A 113 25.42 10.32 -2.12
CA ASN A 113 25.82 8.90 -1.96
C ASN A 113 26.21 8.18 -3.28
N MET A 114 25.85 8.74 -4.44
CA MET A 114 26.18 8.18 -5.76
C MET A 114 27.27 8.97 -6.49
N GLU A 115 27.81 10.04 -5.90
CA GLU A 115 28.80 10.89 -6.55
C GLU A 115 30.14 10.17 -6.75
N SER A 116 30.62 9.42 -5.75
CA SER A 116 31.83 8.60 -5.84
C SER A 116 31.77 7.45 -6.87
N GLY A 117 30.59 7.18 -7.44
CA GLY A 117 30.41 6.18 -8.50
C GLY A 117 30.37 6.77 -9.92
N ARG A 118 30.32 8.09 -10.06
CA ARG A 118 30.26 8.81 -11.35
C ARG A 118 31.61 9.35 -11.80
N GLU A 119 32.63 9.18 -11.00
CA GLU A 119 33.97 9.65 -11.32
C GLU A 119 34.50 8.89 -12.53
N TRP A 120 34.95 9.65 -13.52
CA TRP A 120 35.46 9.15 -14.79
C TRP A 120 36.79 8.41 -14.59
N LEU A 121 37.54 8.76 -13.55
CA LEU A 121 38.78 8.13 -13.10
C LEU A 121 38.60 7.64 -11.66
N VAL A 122 38.97 6.39 -11.36
CA VAL A 122 38.98 5.87 -9.99
C VAL A 122 40.40 5.50 -9.67
N GLU A 123 41.02 6.20 -8.73
CA GLU A 123 42.38 5.89 -8.29
C GLU A 123 42.41 4.46 -7.71
N VAL A 124 43.29 3.63 -8.26
CA VAL A 124 43.45 2.23 -7.87
C VAL A 124 44.57 2.13 -6.84
N ASP A 125 44.19 2.10 -5.57
CA ASP A 125 45.09 1.73 -4.47
C ASP A 125 45.43 0.23 -4.54
N ASP A 126 46.51 -0.21 -3.88
CA ASP A 126 46.93 -1.63 -3.84
C ASP A 126 45.80 -2.60 -3.41
N LYS A 127 44.89 -2.13 -2.55
CA LYS A 127 43.69 -2.88 -2.14
C LYS A 127 42.65 -3.04 -3.26
N LYS A 128 42.50 -2.03 -4.12
CA LYS A 128 41.61 -2.08 -5.29
C LYS A 128 42.24 -2.91 -6.40
N LYS A 129 43.56 -2.88 -6.52
CA LYS A 129 44.34 -3.74 -7.43
C LYS A 129 44.19 -5.23 -7.07
N ALA A 130 44.27 -5.58 -5.80
CA ALA A 130 44.00 -6.95 -5.32
C ALA A 130 42.56 -7.44 -5.59
N VAL A 131 41.59 -6.52 -5.68
CA VAL A 131 40.20 -6.82 -6.05
C VAL A 131 40.06 -7.05 -7.55
N GLU A 132 40.78 -6.28 -8.36
CA GLU A 132 40.86 -6.43 -9.82
C GLU A 132 41.54 -7.75 -10.20
N ASP A 133 42.65 -8.09 -9.54
CA ASP A 133 43.36 -9.37 -9.69
C ASP A 133 42.48 -10.57 -9.32
N ALA A 134 41.50 -10.38 -8.44
CA ALA A 134 40.48 -11.37 -8.10
C ALA A 134 39.31 -11.43 -9.11
N GLY A 135 39.43 -10.78 -10.28
CA GLY A 135 38.44 -10.77 -11.36
C GLY A 135 37.18 -9.94 -11.07
N ARG A 136 37.24 -9.01 -10.11
CA ARG A 136 36.10 -8.17 -9.71
C ARG A 136 36.29 -6.73 -10.15
N ASN A 137 35.30 -6.18 -10.85
CA ASN A 137 35.30 -4.77 -11.26
C ASN A 137 35.34 -3.85 -10.03
N ILE A 138 36.39 -3.03 -9.91
CA ILE A 138 36.60 -2.09 -8.79
C ILE A 138 35.40 -1.18 -8.57
N ARG A 139 34.80 -0.65 -9.65
CA ARG A 139 33.58 0.19 -9.59
C ARG A 139 32.33 -0.59 -9.14
N GLY A 140 32.31 -1.90 -9.34
CA GLY A 140 31.20 -2.79 -8.96
C GLY A 140 31.14 -3.11 -7.48
N GLU A 141 32.27 -3.05 -6.75
CA GLU A 141 32.33 -3.39 -5.32
C GLU A 141 31.47 -2.46 -4.46
N GLY A 142 31.48 -1.14 -4.73
CA GLY A 142 30.61 -0.20 -4.01
C GLY A 142 29.12 -0.49 -4.20
N HIS A 143 28.72 -0.95 -5.40
CA HIS A 143 27.35 -1.41 -5.64
C HIS A 143 27.04 -2.74 -4.95
N ARG A 144 27.98 -3.67 -4.94
CA ARG A 144 27.84 -4.98 -4.27
C ARG A 144 27.72 -4.84 -2.77
N GLU A 145 28.56 -4.03 -2.14
CA GLU A 145 28.51 -3.76 -0.71
C GLU A 145 27.17 -3.11 -0.32
N ARG A 146 26.74 -2.09 -1.08
CA ARG A 146 25.42 -1.46 -0.88
C ARG A 146 24.29 -2.50 -1.03
N ALA A 147 24.34 -3.35 -2.05
CA ALA A 147 23.36 -4.42 -2.25
C ALA A 147 23.37 -5.45 -1.12
N GLU A 148 24.55 -5.82 -0.58
CA GLU A 148 24.67 -6.73 0.55
C GLU A 148 24.07 -6.11 1.82
N ARG A 149 24.35 -4.82 2.09
CA ARG A 149 23.73 -4.09 3.21
C ARG A 149 22.21 -4.06 3.10
N VAL A 150 21.67 -3.85 1.90
CA VAL A 150 20.22 -3.90 1.62
C VAL A 150 19.67 -5.31 1.85
N ARG A 151 20.32 -6.36 1.33
CA ARG A 151 19.93 -7.76 1.58
C ARG A 151 19.94 -8.11 3.07
N ARG A 152 20.96 -7.65 3.82
CA ARG A 152 21.06 -7.81 5.28
C ARG A 152 19.92 -7.10 6.00
N GLN A 153 19.55 -5.90 5.55
CA GLN A 153 18.40 -5.16 6.08
C GLN A 153 17.08 -5.92 5.82
N GLN A 154 16.84 -6.38 4.59
CA GLN A 154 15.64 -7.16 4.26
C GLN A 154 15.54 -8.45 5.08
N ARG A 155 16.66 -9.14 5.33
CA ARG A 155 16.70 -10.31 6.22
C ARG A 155 16.28 -9.95 7.65
N ARG A 156 16.72 -8.81 8.18
CA ARG A 156 16.33 -8.33 9.52
C ARG A 156 14.84 -7.96 9.57
N GLU A 157 14.33 -7.32 8.54
CA GLU A 157 12.91 -6.97 8.41
C GLU A 157 12.02 -8.23 8.39
N ARG A 158 12.38 -9.24 7.58
CA ARG A 158 11.66 -10.53 7.53
C ARG A 158 11.63 -11.21 8.91
N LYS A 159 12.75 -11.21 9.63
CA LYS A 159 12.83 -11.77 11.00
C LYS A 159 11.97 -10.99 11.99
N ASN A 160 11.95 -9.67 11.92
CA ASN A 160 11.10 -8.83 12.77
C ASN A 160 9.62 -9.04 12.44
N ASN A 161 9.26 -9.13 11.16
CA ASN A 161 7.88 -9.39 10.73
C ASN A 161 7.42 -10.78 11.20
N ALA A 162 8.25 -11.82 11.02
CA ALA A 162 7.97 -13.16 11.54
C ALA A 162 7.70 -13.13 13.06
N ARG A 163 8.56 -12.48 13.85
CA ARG A 163 8.37 -12.31 15.30
C ARG A 163 7.11 -11.53 15.67
N SER A 164 6.72 -10.55 14.85
CA SER A 164 5.48 -9.78 15.07
C SER A 164 4.22 -10.60 14.77
N ARG A 165 4.30 -11.55 13.82
CA ARG A 165 3.19 -12.43 13.43
C ARG A 165 2.97 -13.56 14.42
N THR A 166 4.06 -14.17 14.90
CA THR A 166 4.02 -15.25 15.90
C THR A 166 3.79 -14.73 17.31
N GLY A 167 3.01 -13.64 17.45
CA GLY A 167 2.87 -12.86 18.68
C GLY A 167 2.82 -13.75 19.91
N VAL A 168 3.94 -13.79 20.64
CA VAL A 168 4.01 -14.34 21.99
C VAL A 168 3.04 -13.50 22.81
N LYS A 169 1.97 -14.15 23.28
CA LYS A 169 1.10 -13.62 24.33
C LYS A 169 1.92 -13.36 25.59
#